data_AF-A0AAW0BAQ9-F1
#
_entry.id   AF-A0AAW0BAQ9-F1
#
_cell.length_a   1.000
_cell.length_b   1.000
_cell.length_c   1.000
_cell.angle_alpha   90.00
_cell.angle_beta   90.00
_cell.angle_gamma   90.00
#
_symmetry.space_group_name_H-M   'P 1'
#
loop_
_entity.id
_entity.type
_entity.pdbx_description
1 polymer ?
#
loop_
_entity_poly.entity_id
_entity_poly.type
_entity_poly.pdbx_seq_one_letter_code
_entity_poly.pdbx_strand_id
1 'polypeptide(L)'
;MGEALCIGFKAAVKDCNNQRTAHEGLTENFPEKLVSEWETMCTKWEREPYPKGKTVNLYVVPEAHISVSKALKELAESNQASLCSGGVSYHKVTTSGFIMMVLEGQDSQRKLAEIVDQQKKDPTVIQSTKVLEQRNTLHRRIRYFQALQAIYMPGLMQFRANARDVDEEEDSIQPETTKLWLSSDIPKEKHEAVSVRGLDKVEAKLQQARCYDALNALRHTLRIKARLMQFKNTNVRGQRESECSRAIINRVYMKARHFASHYRIAHKAYLALVGTGDWEKTLRVLEDGDVRSYKDPALVKKGPGRKGTAENDDEEEISSHMDQGGIELIAPDRNEWAHRTVHGTGETRKQHSWIWTAGGSINVGDGAEGEDNQILCSEWCRSRAQVKRAEEEGAGLSLPKATLEEGMDAYASMQEAIQLRLCDTFHSEWKKPLEDEVKGREDQDEEAEKEGLEGEVEEAGRLGVQDMEGHDDELEEEEDQGED
;
A
#
# COMPACT_ATOMS: atom_id res chain seq x y z
N MET A 1 -33.15 8.89 15.33
CA MET A 1 -32.38 7.71 15.80
C MET A 1 -32.62 6.47 14.96
N GLY A 2 -33.85 6.14 14.56
CA GLY A 2 -34.13 4.94 13.74
C GLY A 2 -33.43 4.89 12.37
N GLU A 3 -33.38 6.00 11.62
CA GLU A 3 -32.80 6.02 10.27
C GLU A 3 -31.29 5.71 10.25
N ALA A 4 -30.52 6.31 11.17
CA ALA A 4 -29.09 6.02 11.32
C ALA A 4 -28.83 4.56 11.76
N LEU A 5 -29.70 4.00 12.60
CA LEU A 5 -29.64 2.59 13.01
C LEU A 5 -29.97 1.65 11.84
N CYS A 6 -30.97 1.97 11.03
CA CYS A 6 -31.31 1.21 9.82
C CYS A 6 -30.18 1.24 8.78
N ILE A 7 -29.54 2.40 8.59
CA ILE A 7 -28.36 2.53 7.70
C ILE A 7 -27.19 1.70 8.26
N GLY A 8 -26.92 1.79 9.57
CA GLY A 8 -25.90 0.99 10.24
C GLY A 8 -26.15 -0.51 10.13
N PHE A 9 -27.40 -0.95 10.31
CA PHE A 9 -27.80 -2.35 10.18
C PHE A 9 -27.63 -2.86 8.74
N LYS A 10 -28.08 -2.11 7.74
CA LYS A 10 -27.88 -2.45 6.32
C LYS A 10 -26.39 -2.57 5.97
N ALA A 11 -25.56 -1.67 6.48
CA ALA A 11 -24.11 -1.73 6.31
C ALA A 11 -23.51 -2.97 6.99
N ALA A 12 -23.90 -3.25 8.24
CA ALA A 12 -23.43 -4.42 8.99
C ALA A 12 -23.82 -5.75 8.33
N VAL A 13 -25.04 -5.87 7.81
CA VAL A 13 -25.49 -7.07 7.08
C VAL A 13 -24.71 -7.23 5.78
N LYS A 14 -24.49 -6.14 5.03
CA LYS A 14 -23.67 -6.16 3.82
C LYS A 14 -22.24 -6.60 4.13
N ASP A 15 -21.64 -6.07 5.18
CA ASP A 15 -20.29 -6.42 5.60
C ASP A 15 -20.22 -7.87 6.07
N CYS A 16 -21.20 -8.36 6.82
CA CYS A 16 -21.31 -9.76 7.23
C CYS A 16 -21.36 -10.71 6.03
N ASN A 17 -22.20 -10.43 5.02
CA ASN A 17 -22.27 -11.23 3.80
C ASN A 17 -20.95 -11.21 3.02
N ASN A 18 -20.28 -10.05 2.94
CA ASN A 18 -18.98 -9.94 2.28
C ASN A 18 -17.89 -10.74 3.00
N GLN A 19 -17.85 -10.69 4.34
CA GLN A 19 -16.87 -11.47 5.12
C GLN A 19 -17.14 -12.97 5.02
N ARG A 20 -18.42 -13.39 5.06
CA ARG A 20 -18.81 -14.80 4.94
C ARG A 20 -18.43 -15.38 3.58
N THR A 21 -18.83 -14.71 2.49
CA THR A 21 -18.48 -15.14 1.12
C THR A 21 -16.97 -15.18 0.90
N ALA A 22 -16.22 -14.22 1.44
CA ALA A 22 -14.76 -14.23 1.37
C ALA A 22 -14.13 -15.40 2.16
N HIS A 23 -14.66 -15.73 3.34
CA HIS A 23 -14.18 -16.87 4.15
C HIS A 23 -14.53 -18.22 3.51
N GLU A 24 -15.75 -18.38 2.98
CA GLU A 24 -16.19 -19.57 2.26
C GLU A 24 -15.30 -19.81 1.05
N GLY A 25 -15.11 -18.80 0.19
CA GLY A 25 -14.21 -18.91 -0.96
C GLY A 25 -12.76 -19.18 -0.57
N LEU A 26 -12.28 -18.68 0.57
CA LEU A 26 -10.96 -19.03 1.08
C LEU A 26 -10.89 -20.49 1.57
N THR A 27 -11.95 -20.98 2.23
CA THR A 27 -12.05 -22.33 2.80
C THR A 27 -12.13 -23.40 1.71
N GLU A 28 -12.84 -23.12 0.61
CA GLU A 28 -12.95 -24.01 -0.56
C GLU A 28 -11.60 -24.33 -1.21
N ASN A 29 -10.60 -23.45 -1.04
CA ASN A 29 -9.27 -23.65 -1.61
C ASN A 29 -8.38 -24.60 -0.78
N PHE A 30 -8.84 -25.08 0.38
CA PHE A 30 -8.06 -25.93 1.29
C PHE A 30 -8.69 -27.32 1.48
N PRO A 31 -7.87 -28.39 1.65
CA PRO A 31 -8.36 -29.71 2.04
C PRO A 31 -9.15 -29.68 3.35
N GLU A 32 -10.33 -30.33 3.37
CA GLU A 32 -11.22 -30.37 4.54
C GLU A 32 -10.54 -30.87 5.83
N LYS A 33 -9.59 -31.81 5.69
CA LYS A 33 -8.81 -32.32 6.82
C LYS A 33 -8.02 -31.21 7.51
N LEU A 34 -7.31 -30.38 6.75
CA LEU A 34 -6.49 -29.27 7.29
C LEU A 34 -7.36 -28.20 7.93
N VAL A 35 -8.49 -27.86 7.31
CA VAL A 35 -9.46 -26.91 7.86
C VAL A 35 -10.00 -27.41 9.20
N SER A 36 -10.33 -28.69 9.31
CA SER A 36 -10.82 -29.29 10.57
C SER A 36 -9.76 -29.23 11.68
N GLU A 37 -8.48 -29.47 11.36
CA GLU A 37 -7.38 -29.34 12.31
C GLU A 37 -7.25 -27.89 12.79
N TRP A 38 -7.26 -26.92 11.87
CA TRP A 38 -7.20 -25.49 12.20
C TRP A 38 -8.38 -25.05 13.07
N GLU A 39 -9.59 -25.53 12.77
CA GLU A 39 -10.78 -25.25 13.57
C GLU A 39 -10.66 -25.81 14.99
N THR A 40 -10.18 -27.05 15.15
CA THR A 40 -9.96 -27.62 16.48
C THR A 40 -8.89 -26.85 17.26
N MET A 41 -7.84 -26.37 16.60
CA MET A 41 -6.80 -25.56 17.22
C MET A 41 -7.34 -24.18 17.64
N CYS A 42 -8.12 -23.51 16.80
CA CYS A 42 -8.78 -22.25 17.13
C CYS A 42 -9.72 -22.39 18.33
N THR A 43 -10.59 -23.40 18.33
CA THR A 43 -11.56 -23.62 19.41
C THR A 43 -10.89 -23.97 20.74
N LYS A 44 -9.80 -24.74 20.72
CA LYS A 44 -8.96 -25.00 21.90
C LYS A 44 -8.37 -23.72 22.46
N TRP A 45 -7.79 -22.87 21.60
CA TRP A 45 -7.23 -21.58 22.01
C TRP A 45 -8.29 -20.60 22.52
N GLU A 46 -9.48 -20.57 21.90
CA GLU A 46 -10.62 -19.73 22.32
C GLU A 46 -11.12 -20.10 23.72
N ARG A 47 -11.15 -21.39 24.07
CA ARG A 47 -11.64 -21.92 25.35
C ARG A 47 -10.64 -21.82 26.52
N GLU A 48 -9.37 -21.46 26.27
CA GLU A 48 -8.35 -21.36 27.33
C GLU A 48 -8.63 -20.16 28.27
N PRO A 49 -8.61 -20.35 29.61
CA PRO A 49 -8.78 -19.25 30.56
C PRO A 49 -7.57 -18.30 30.55
N TYR A 50 -7.81 -17.02 30.84
CA TYR A 50 -6.75 -16.01 30.89
C TYR A 50 -5.88 -16.17 32.17
N PRO A 51 -4.55 -15.99 32.09
CA PRO A 51 -3.73 -15.66 30.92
C PRO A 51 -3.50 -16.86 29.99
N LYS A 52 -3.73 -16.66 28.68
CA LYS A 52 -3.51 -17.69 27.64
C LYS A 52 -2.00 -17.89 27.44
N GLY A 53 -1.50 -19.08 27.73
CA GLY A 53 -0.05 -19.34 27.66
C GLY A 53 0.33 -20.80 27.42
N LYS A 54 -0.60 -21.74 27.52
CA LYS A 54 -0.32 -23.17 27.28
C LYS A 54 -0.52 -23.56 25.82
N THR A 55 -1.44 -22.92 25.09
CA THR A 55 -1.67 -23.21 23.67
C THR A 55 -0.95 -22.22 22.75
N VAL A 56 -0.48 -22.71 21.60
CA VAL A 56 0.18 -21.88 20.58
C VAL A 56 -0.84 -20.89 19.99
N ASN A 57 -0.48 -19.62 19.93
CA ASN A 57 -1.32 -18.59 19.34
C ASN A 57 -1.25 -18.65 17.80
N LEU A 58 -2.27 -19.22 17.17
CA LEU A 58 -2.35 -19.38 15.71
C LEU A 58 -2.48 -18.06 14.92
N TYR A 59 -2.87 -16.96 15.58
CA TYR A 59 -3.00 -15.65 14.92
C TYR A 59 -1.64 -14.96 14.70
N VAL A 60 -0.61 -15.44 15.40
CA VAL A 60 0.75 -14.92 15.31
C VAL A 60 1.57 -15.89 14.46
N VAL A 61 1.96 -15.45 13.27
CA VAL A 61 2.94 -16.16 12.46
C VAL A 61 4.32 -15.95 13.09
N PRO A 62 5.02 -17.01 13.54
CA PRO A 62 6.40 -16.90 13.97
C PRO A 62 7.24 -16.35 12.80
N GLU A 63 8.04 -15.33 13.05
CA GLU A 63 8.98 -14.88 12.03
C GLU A 63 9.96 -16.01 11.72
N ALA A 64 9.99 -16.49 10.47
CA ALA A 64 10.86 -17.58 10.02
C ALA A 64 12.36 -17.23 10.09
N HIS A 65 12.70 -16.01 10.50
CA HIS A 65 14.04 -15.45 10.42
C HIS A 65 14.52 -14.95 11.79
N ILE A 66 15.84 -14.99 11.99
CA ILE A 66 16.47 -14.56 13.23
C ILE A 66 16.51 -13.03 13.23
N SER A 67 15.76 -12.38 14.13
CA SER A 67 15.86 -10.94 14.35
C SER A 67 17.14 -10.59 15.12
N VAL A 68 17.61 -9.34 15.02
CA VAL A 68 18.82 -8.88 15.74
C VAL A 68 18.65 -9.06 17.24
N SER A 69 17.47 -8.78 17.79
CA SER A 69 17.16 -9.01 19.21
C SER A 69 17.29 -10.48 19.60
N LYS A 70 16.80 -11.40 18.76
CA LYS A 70 16.92 -12.84 18.99
C LYS A 70 18.38 -13.29 18.88
N ALA A 71 19.10 -12.82 17.86
CA ALA A 71 20.54 -13.09 17.69
C ALA A 71 21.35 -12.61 18.90
N LEU A 72 21.06 -11.42 19.42
CA LEU A 72 21.72 -10.88 20.61
C LEU A 72 21.43 -11.70 21.87
N LYS A 73 20.18 -12.16 22.04
CA LYS A 73 19.81 -13.06 23.14
C LYS A 73 20.60 -14.37 23.07
N GLU A 74 20.62 -15.02 21.90
CA GLU A 74 21.37 -16.27 21.71
C GLU A 74 22.88 -16.07 21.91
N LEU A 75 23.43 -14.93 21.50
CA LEU A 75 24.83 -14.58 21.73
C LEU A 75 25.10 -14.32 23.22
N ALA A 76 24.19 -13.67 23.95
CA ALA A 76 24.33 -13.47 25.39
C ALA A 76 24.30 -14.80 26.15
N GLU A 77 23.38 -15.70 25.79
CA GLU A 77 23.30 -17.06 26.37
C GLU A 77 24.57 -17.88 26.08
N SER A 78 25.08 -17.82 24.85
CA SER A 78 26.36 -18.49 24.48
C SER A 78 27.56 -17.92 25.24
N ASN A 79 27.61 -16.60 25.45
CA ASN A 79 28.67 -15.97 26.23
C ASN A 79 28.58 -16.35 27.70
N GLN A 80 27.37 -16.40 28.28
CA GLN A 80 27.16 -16.83 29.65
C GLN A 80 27.58 -18.29 29.85
N ALA A 81 27.20 -19.19 28.93
CA ALA A 81 27.64 -20.59 28.97
C ALA A 81 29.18 -20.70 28.91
N SER A 82 29.82 -19.90 28.06
CA SER A 82 31.28 -19.86 27.93
C SER A 82 31.96 -19.39 29.22
N LEU A 83 31.39 -18.38 29.89
CA LEU A 83 31.87 -17.90 31.20
C LEU A 83 31.70 -18.96 32.29
N CYS A 84 30.58 -19.67 32.31
CA CYS A 84 30.35 -20.79 33.24
C CYS A 84 31.35 -21.93 33.03
N SER A 85 31.80 -22.18 31.80
CA SER A 85 32.84 -23.17 31.48
C SER A 85 34.27 -22.68 31.68
N GLY A 86 34.48 -21.49 32.26
CA GLY A 86 35.82 -20.93 32.52
C GLY A 86 36.41 -20.08 31.39
N GLY A 87 35.57 -19.56 30.50
CA GLY A 87 35.98 -18.65 29.42
C GLY A 87 36.47 -17.28 29.93
N VAL A 88 37.30 -16.62 29.13
CA VAL A 88 37.89 -15.31 29.45
C VAL A 88 37.03 -14.18 28.91
N SER A 89 36.71 -13.20 29.76
CA SER A 89 36.12 -11.93 29.33
C SER A 89 37.22 -10.89 29.12
N TYR A 90 37.31 -10.33 27.91
CA TYR A 90 38.34 -9.34 27.55
C TYR A 90 38.04 -7.94 28.08
N HIS A 91 36.76 -7.57 28.18
CA HIS A 91 36.31 -6.26 28.63
C HIS A 91 34.90 -6.34 29.24
N LYS A 92 34.45 -5.29 29.93
CA LYS A 92 33.08 -5.19 30.46
C LYS A 92 32.01 -5.29 29.36
N VAL A 93 32.32 -4.77 28.18
CA VAL A 93 31.45 -4.82 26.98
C VAL A 93 31.71 -6.11 26.25
N THR A 94 30.71 -6.95 26.03
CA THR A 94 30.79 -8.23 25.30
C THR A 94 31.11 -8.03 23.82
N THR A 95 31.67 -9.04 23.14
CA THR A 95 31.96 -9.07 21.70
C THR A 95 30.77 -8.64 20.82
N SER A 96 29.56 -9.15 21.11
CA SER A 96 28.34 -8.77 20.40
C SER A 96 27.96 -7.30 20.62
N GLY A 97 28.13 -6.80 21.85
CA GLY A 97 27.93 -5.40 22.20
C GLY A 97 28.92 -4.48 21.50
N PHE A 98 30.20 -4.88 21.42
CA PHE A 98 31.23 -4.15 20.68
C PHE A 98 30.83 -4.00 19.20
N ILE A 99 30.50 -5.11 18.52
CA ILE A 99 30.08 -5.08 17.11
C ILE A 99 28.85 -4.18 16.93
N MET A 100 27.83 -4.32 17.77
CA MET A 100 26.63 -3.47 17.71
C MET A 100 26.96 -1.98 17.85
N MET A 101 27.88 -1.61 18.75
CA MET A 101 28.32 -0.22 18.88
C MET A 101 28.99 0.31 17.61
N VAL A 102 29.79 -0.51 16.92
CA VAL A 102 30.39 -0.10 15.64
C VAL A 102 29.33 0.09 14.57
N LEU A 103 28.41 -0.86 14.46
CA LEU A 103 27.34 -0.84 13.47
C LEU A 103 26.41 0.38 13.68
N GLU A 104 26.06 0.69 14.93
CA GLU A 104 25.35 1.94 15.28
C GLU A 104 26.16 3.19 14.94
N GLY A 105 27.48 3.16 15.17
CA GLY A 105 28.39 4.25 14.81
C GLY A 105 28.40 4.52 13.30
N GLN A 106 28.52 3.47 12.49
CA GLN A 106 28.46 3.55 11.03
C GLN A 106 27.09 4.04 10.54
N ASP A 107 26.00 3.62 11.19
CA ASP A 107 24.65 4.12 10.89
C ASP A 107 24.52 5.62 11.22
N SER A 108 25.08 6.06 12.34
CA SER A 108 25.13 7.48 12.72
C SER A 108 25.98 8.31 11.75
N GLN A 109 27.12 7.79 11.28
CA GLN A 109 27.96 8.43 10.25
C GLN A 109 27.17 8.68 8.97
N ARG A 110 26.51 7.64 8.44
CA ARG A 110 25.70 7.74 7.22
C ARG A 110 24.56 8.75 7.35
N LYS A 111 23.82 8.71 8.46
CA LYS A 111 22.73 9.67 8.72
C LYS A 111 23.23 11.10 8.80
N LEU A 112 24.38 11.31 9.42
CA LEU A 112 24.98 12.63 9.55
C LEU A 112 25.48 13.14 8.18
N ALA A 113 26.13 12.29 7.38
CA ALA A 113 26.53 12.60 6.01
C ALA A 113 25.31 12.97 5.14
N GLU A 114 24.21 12.20 5.21
CA GLU A 114 22.96 12.53 4.52
C GLU A 114 22.37 13.88 4.97
N ILE A 115 22.44 14.20 6.27
CA ILE A 115 21.98 15.50 6.80
C ILE A 115 22.85 16.63 6.26
N VAL A 116 24.16 16.45 6.23
CA VAL A 116 25.13 17.44 5.76
C VAL A 116 24.95 17.68 4.25
N ASP A 117 24.79 16.62 3.45
CA ASP A 117 24.51 16.72 2.01
C ASP A 117 23.17 17.43 1.72
N GLN A 118 22.17 17.24 2.59
CA GLN A 118 20.86 17.90 2.48
C GLN A 118 20.87 19.36 2.94
N GLN A 119 21.93 19.85 3.59
CA GLN A 119 22.00 21.26 3.96
C GLN A 119 22.16 22.14 2.71
N LYS A 120 21.39 23.24 2.67
CA LYS A 120 21.60 24.28 1.66
C LYS A 120 22.99 24.90 1.86
N LYS A 121 23.55 25.48 0.80
CA LYS A 121 24.87 26.14 0.79
C LYS A 121 25.07 27.14 1.96
N ASP A 122 23.99 27.75 2.45
CA ASP A 122 23.97 28.59 3.65
C ASP A 122 23.02 28.01 4.72
N PRO A 123 23.51 27.16 5.64
CA PRO A 123 22.69 26.62 6.72
C PRO A 123 22.39 27.70 7.76
N THR A 124 21.20 27.65 8.34
CA THR A 124 20.89 28.50 9.50
C THR A 124 21.79 28.17 10.68
N VAL A 125 22.06 29.16 11.55
CA VAL A 125 22.89 28.96 12.75
C VAL A 125 22.38 27.79 13.62
N ILE A 126 21.06 27.61 13.69
CA ILE A 126 20.44 26.50 14.43
C ILE A 126 20.70 25.13 13.77
N GLN A 127 20.79 25.07 12.44
CA GLN A 127 21.11 23.83 11.72
C GLN A 127 22.59 23.49 11.85
N SER A 128 23.48 24.49 11.80
CA SER A 128 24.92 24.27 11.96
C SER A 128 25.29 23.85 13.40
N THR A 129 24.65 24.42 14.43
CA THR A 129 24.86 23.99 15.81
C THR A 129 24.40 22.55 16.04
N LYS A 130 23.24 22.15 15.49
CA LYS A 130 22.76 20.77 15.59
C LYS A 130 23.71 19.76 14.93
N VAL A 131 24.24 20.07 13.75
CA VAL A 131 25.24 19.22 13.09
C VAL A 131 26.52 19.15 13.92
N LEU A 132 26.97 20.27 14.49
CA LEU A 132 28.15 20.29 15.37
C LEU A 132 27.96 19.44 16.63
N GLU A 133 26.80 19.51 17.27
CA GLU A 133 26.44 18.66 18.42
C GLU A 133 26.49 17.18 18.03
N GLN A 134 25.88 16.81 16.90
CA GLN A 134 25.91 15.43 16.38
C GLN A 134 27.32 14.97 16.04
N ARG A 135 28.15 15.82 15.42
CA ARG A 135 29.58 15.56 15.18
C ARG A 135 30.34 15.30 16.47
N ASN A 136 30.13 16.12 17.50
CA ASN A 136 30.79 15.95 18.80
C ASN A 136 30.37 14.65 19.48
N THR A 137 29.08 14.30 19.47
CA THR A 137 28.60 13.03 20.01
C THR A 137 29.19 11.83 19.26
N LEU A 138 29.22 11.90 17.93
CA LEU A 138 29.79 10.86 17.09
C LEU A 138 31.30 10.72 17.33
N HIS A 139 32.04 11.82 17.40
CA HIS A 139 33.48 11.81 17.67
C HIS A 139 33.81 11.13 19.02
N ARG A 140 33.05 11.43 20.08
CA ARG A 140 33.19 10.74 21.38
C ARG A 140 32.93 9.24 21.27
N ARG A 141 31.91 8.83 20.51
CA ARG A 141 31.61 7.41 20.25
C ARG A 141 32.73 6.72 19.47
N ILE A 142 33.28 7.38 18.44
CA ILE A 142 34.39 6.85 17.63
C ILE A 142 35.64 6.66 18.49
N ARG A 143 36.00 7.64 19.33
CA ARG A 143 37.16 7.52 20.25
C ARG A 143 36.99 6.36 21.23
N TYR A 144 35.79 6.20 21.80
CA TYR A 144 35.49 5.07 22.68
C TYR A 144 35.58 3.72 21.93
N PHE A 145 35.08 3.68 20.70
CA PHE A 145 35.19 2.51 19.83
C PHE A 145 36.66 2.15 19.53
N GLN A 146 37.50 3.13 19.14
CA GLN A 146 38.92 2.90 18.84
C GLN A 146 39.66 2.30 20.04
N ALA A 147 39.32 2.73 21.26
CA ALA A 147 39.87 2.15 22.49
C ALA A 147 39.44 0.67 22.67
N LEU A 148 38.19 0.33 22.39
CA LEU A 148 37.72 -1.06 22.42
C LEU A 148 38.28 -1.91 21.27
N GLN A 149 38.50 -1.30 20.11
CA GLN A 149 39.06 -1.96 18.94
C GLN A 149 40.48 -2.42 19.20
N ALA A 150 41.28 -1.67 19.97
CA ALA A 150 42.61 -2.12 20.39
C ALA A 150 42.58 -3.40 21.26
N ILE A 151 41.47 -3.67 21.96
CA ILE A 151 41.28 -4.87 22.78
C ILE A 151 40.79 -6.05 21.92
N TYR A 152 39.78 -5.82 21.08
CA TYR A 152 39.12 -6.88 20.29
C TYR A 152 39.80 -7.19 18.95
N MET A 153 40.55 -6.23 18.39
CA MET A 153 41.26 -6.32 17.12
C MET A 153 42.70 -5.77 17.23
N PRO A 154 43.57 -6.39 18.05
CA PRO A 154 44.90 -5.87 18.33
C PRO A 154 45.82 -5.83 17.10
N GLY A 155 45.66 -6.77 16.15
CA GLY A 155 46.49 -6.81 14.93
C GLY A 155 46.08 -5.78 13.88
N LEU A 156 45.02 -5.00 14.12
CA LEU A 156 44.52 -4.04 13.13
C LEU A 156 45.53 -2.92 12.85
N MET A 157 46.25 -2.46 13.87
CA MET A 157 47.29 -1.43 13.69
C MET A 157 48.37 -1.90 12.71
N GLN A 158 48.82 -3.15 12.85
CA GLN A 158 49.81 -3.75 11.95
C GLN A 158 49.24 -3.96 10.54
N PHE A 159 47.98 -4.37 10.44
CA PHE A 159 47.31 -4.51 9.15
C PHE A 159 47.22 -3.17 8.42
N ARG A 160 46.84 -2.08 9.12
CA ARG A 160 46.80 -0.72 8.57
C ARG A 160 48.18 -0.22 8.16
N ALA A 161 49.20 -0.47 8.99
CA ALA A 161 50.59 -0.17 8.66
C ALA A 161 51.07 -0.84 7.37
N ASN A 162 50.75 -2.13 7.22
CA ASN A 162 51.13 -2.90 6.04
C ASN A 162 50.32 -2.54 4.79
N ALA A 163 49.08 -2.08 4.96
CA ALA A 163 48.22 -1.61 3.87
C ALA A 163 48.65 -0.25 3.30
N ARG A 164 49.61 0.45 3.94
CA ARG A 164 49.96 1.86 3.66
C ARG A 164 48.78 2.83 3.85
N ASP A 165 47.79 2.45 4.66
CA ASP A 165 46.63 3.27 5.02
C ASP A 165 46.92 4.20 6.23
N VAL A 166 48.20 4.43 6.56
CA VAL A 166 48.60 5.15 7.79
C VAL A 166 48.47 6.67 7.64
N ASP A 167 48.46 7.20 6.41
CA ASP A 167 48.76 8.62 6.20
C ASP A 167 47.55 9.58 6.10
N GLU A 168 46.29 9.14 6.27
CA GLU A 168 45.12 10.05 6.06
C GLU A 168 44.07 10.13 7.18
N GLU A 169 44.03 9.23 8.18
CA GLU A 169 42.85 9.12 9.08
C GLU A 169 43.01 9.62 10.52
N GLU A 170 44.22 9.85 11.03
CA GLU A 170 44.37 10.21 12.45
C GLU A 170 43.87 11.63 12.79
N ASP A 171 43.76 12.51 11.79
CA ASP A 171 43.30 13.90 11.93
C ASP A 171 42.20 14.28 10.92
N SER A 172 41.32 13.35 10.54
CA SER A 172 40.12 13.76 9.80
C SER A 172 39.26 14.67 10.70
N ILE A 173 39.20 15.96 10.37
CA ILE A 173 38.41 16.99 11.08
C ILE A 173 36.92 16.59 11.12
N GLN A 174 36.49 15.72 10.21
CA GLN A 174 35.11 15.29 10.06
C GLN A 174 34.91 13.84 10.52
N PRO A 175 34.09 13.60 11.57
CA PRO A 175 33.85 12.25 12.08
C PRO A 175 33.02 11.36 11.12
N GLU A 176 32.47 11.95 10.06
CA GLU A 176 31.65 11.26 9.05
C GLU A 176 32.49 10.46 8.05
N THR A 177 33.73 10.89 7.79
CA THR A 177 34.65 10.29 6.82
C THR A 177 35.60 9.27 7.43
N THR A 178 35.76 9.26 8.76
CA THR A 178 36.63 8.29 9.45
C THR A 178 36.12 6.86 9.26
N LYS A 179 36.90 5.99 8.62
CA LYS A 179 36.48 4.60 8.39
C LYS A 179 36.49 3.78 9.68
N LEU A 180 35.33 3.20 10.02
CA LEU A 180 35.18 2.29 11.16
C LEU A 180 35.35 0.85 10.70
N TRP A 181 36.57 0.33 10.84
CA TRP A 181 36.93 -1.02 10.42
C TRP A 181 36.26 -2.10 11.28
N LEU A 182 35.68 -3.10 10.61
CA LEU A 182 35.16 -4.33 11.22
C LEU A 182 35.81 -5.57 10.58
N SER A 183 35.48 -6.78 11.05
CA SER A 183 36.09 -8.00 10.49
C SER A 183 35.63 -8.24 9.04
N SER A 184 34.43 -7.77 8.66
CA SER A 184 33.93 -7.81 7.28
C SER A 184 34.74 -6.98 6.28
N ASP A 185 35.47 -5.96 6.74
CA ASP A 185 36.34 -5.13 5.88
C ASP A 185 37.73 -5.76 5.64
N ILE A 186 38.03 -6.85 6.34
CA ILE A 186 39.33 -7.52 6.31
C ILE A 186 39.19 -8.83 5.52
N PRO A 187 40.17 -9.19 4.67
CA PRO A 187 40.20 -10.50 4.03
C PRO A 187 40.26 -11.65 5.04
N LYS A 188 39.52 -12.74 4.80
CA LYS A 188 39.40 -13.89 5.72
C LYS A 188 40.73 -14.48 6.17
N GLU A 189 41.72 -14.52 5.28
CA GLU A 189 43.06 -15.05 5.54
C GLU A 189 43.78 -14.32 6.69
N LYS A 190 43.42 -13.05 6.93
CA LYS A 190 44.06 -12.21 7.94
C LYS A 190 43.23 -12.07 9.22
N HIS A 191 42.06 -12.71 9.29
CA HIS A 191 41.16 -12.60 10.46
C HIS A 191 41.82 -13.09 11.74
N GLU A 192 42.53 -14.21 11.69
CA GLU A 192 43.21 -14.80 12.85
C GLU A 192 44.37 -13.93 13.37
N ALA A 193 45.03 -13.19 12.47
CA ALA A 193 46.12 -12.29 12.82
C ALA A 193 45.62 -10.95 13.38
N VAL A 194 44.45 -10.49 12.93
CA VAL A 194 43.93 -9.17 13.28
C VAL A 194 42.97 -9.19 14.46
N SER A 195 42.12 -10.20 14.57
CA SER A 195 40.96 -10.22 15.46
C SER A 195 41.04 -11.32 16.51
N VAL A 196 40.39 -11.10 17.66
CA VAL A 196 40.14 -12.14 18.65
C VAL A 196 39.29 -13.27 18.04
N ARG A 197 39.58 -14.52 18.44
CA ARG A 197 38.89 -15.72 17.92
C ARG A 197 37.37 -15.60 18.07
N GLY A 198 36.65 -15.87 16.98
CA GLY A 198 35.19 -15.91 16.97
C GLY A 198 34.49 -14.56 16.78
N LEU A 199 35.24 -13.45 16.68
CA LEU A 199 34.66 -12.14 16.36
C LEU A 199 33.93 -12.15 15.00
N ASP A 200 34.54 -12.80 14.02
CA ASP A 200 34.03 -13.05 12.67
C ASP A 200 32.67 -13.77 12.69
N LYS A 201 32.52 -14.82 13.50
CA LYS A 201 31.28 -15.60 13.60
C LYS A 201 30.16 -14.81 14.27
N VAL A 202 30.49 -14.06 15.32
CA VAL A 202 29.54 -13.19 16.01
C VAL A 202 29.06 -12.09 15.06
N GLU A 203 29.98 -11.48 14.31
CA GLU A 203 29.65 -10.47 13.31
C GLU A 203 28.78 -11.04 12.19
N ALA A 204 29.14 -12.21 11.64
CA ALA A 204 28.36 -12.86 10.60
C ALA A 204 26.92 -13.13 11.04
N LYS A 205 26.72 -13.63 12.27
CA LYS A 205 25.39 -13.86 12.84
C LYS A 205 24.59 -12.56 12.98
N LEU A 206 25.23 -11.48 13.44
CA LEU A 206 24.59 -10.18 13.55
C LEU A 206 24.24 -9.58 12.19
N GLN A 207 25.13 -9.68 11.20
CA GLN A 207 24.86 -9.19 9.84
C GLN A 207 23.73 -9.97 9.17
N GLN A 208 23.68 -11.29 9.35
CA GLN A 208 22.56 -12.12 8.88
C GLN A 208 21.23 -11.65 9.47
N ALA A 209 21.20 -11.43 10.79
CA ALA A 209 20.00 -10.95 11.47
C ALA A 209 19.60 -9.55 11.00
N ARG A 210 20.56 -8.64 10.79
CA ARG A 210 20.31 -7.31 10.23
C ARG A 210 19.76 -7.36 8.81
N CYS A 211 20.20 -8.30 7.99
CA CYS A 211 19.64 -8.50 6.64
C CYS A 211 18.14 -8.83 6.72
N TYR A 212 17.76 -9.77 7.58
CA TYR A 212 16.36 -10.14 7.77
C TYR A 212 15.51 -9.00 8.35
N ASP A 213 16.01 -8.31 9.38
CA ASP A 213 15.32 -7.16 9.97
C ASP A 213 15.15 -6.02 8.95
N ALA A 214 16.17 -5.74 8.14
CA ALA A 214 16.10 -4.74 7.09
C ALA A 214 15.07 -5.11 6.00
N LEU A 215 15.02 -6.37 5.57
CA LEU A 215 13.99 -6.85 4.63
C LEU A 215 12.58 -6.78 5.23
N ASN A 216 12.41 -7.16 6.49
CA ASN A 216 11.12 -7.08 7.17
C ASN A 216 10.65 -5.63 7.33
N ALA A 217 11.55 -4.72 7.71
CA ALA A 217 11.28 -3.30 7.79
C ALA A 217 10.96 -2.69 6.40
N LEU A 218 11.66 -3.14 5.35
CA LEU A 218 11.39 -2.74 3.97
C LEU A 218 9.98 -3.18 3.52
N ARG A 219 9.65 -4.47 3.70
CA ARG A 219 8.32 -5.02 3.42
C ARG A 219 7.22 -4.27 4.17
N HIS A 220 7.43 -4.03 5.47
CA HIS A 220 6.47 -3.30 6.28
C HIS A 220 6.26 -1.86 5.77
N THR A 221 7.34 -1.16 5.45
CA THR A 221 7.30 0.21 4.92
C THR A 221 6.58 0.27 3.55
N LEU A 222 6.81 -0.72 2.69
CA LEU A 222 6.12 -0.85 1.40
C LEU A 222 4.62 -1.13 1.57
N ARG A 223 4.22 -1.97 2.55
CA ARG A 223 2.79 -2.16 2.91
C ARG A 223 2.14 -0.86 3.36
N ILE A 224 2.82 -0.08 4.20
CA ILE A 224 2.34 1.24 4.64
C ILE A 224 2.18 2.16 3.42
N LYS A 225 3.20 2.25 2.56
CA LYS A 225 3.15 3.06 1.33
C LYS A 225 1.94 2.70 0.47
N ALA A 226 1.70 1.40 0.25
CA ALA A 226 0.56 0.92 -0.53
C ALA A 226 -0.78 1.36 0.08
N ARG A 227 -0.94 1.23 1.41
CA ARG A 227 -2.15 1.67 2.12
C ARG A 227 -2.35 3.18 2.06
N LEU A 228 -1.28 3.97 2.25
CA LEU A 228 -1.32 5.42 2.13
C LEU A 228 -1.69 5.87 0.72
N MET A 229 -1.22 5.15 -0.30
CA MET A 229 -1.58 5.41 -1.68
C MET A 229 -3.05 5.11 -1.94
N GLN A 230 -3.58 3.98 -1.46
CA GLN A 230 -5.01 3.69 -1.53
C GLN A 230 -5.84 4.75 -0.82
N PHE A 231 -5.45 5.13 0.40
CA PHE A 231 -6.11 6.19 1.15
C PHE A 231 -6.13 7.52 0.39
N LYS A 232 -4.98 7.93 -0.18
CA LYS A 232 -4.89 9.13 -1.01
C LYS A 232 -5.86 9.05 -2.20
N ASN A 233 -5.83 7.95 -2.95
CA ASN A 233 -6.63 7.79 -4.15
C ASN A 233 -8.14 7.83 -3.85
N THR A 234 -8.58 7.17 -2.77
CA THR A 234 -9.99 7.13 -2.39
C THR A 234 -10.48 8.45 -1.79
N ASN A 235 -9.73 9.01 -0.83
CA ASN A 235 -10.26 10.00 0.09
C ASN A 235 -9.75 11.44 -0.15
N VAL A 236 -8.57 11.61 -0.74
CA VAL A 236 -7.97 12.95 -0.87
C VAL A 236 -8.47 13.62 -2.15
N ARG A 237 -8.94 14.87 -2.02
CA ARG A 237 -9.40 15.72 -3.11
C ARG A 237 -8.77 17.11 -2.97
N GLY A 238 -8.49 17.78 -4.09
CA GLY A 238 -7.87 19.11 -4.10
C GLY A 238 -6.34 19.10 -3.94
N GLN A 239 -5.72 20.24 -4.29
CA GLN A 239 -4.27 20.37 -4.45
C GLN A 239 -3.52 20.34 -3.10
N ARG A 240 -3.92 21.15 -2.13
CA ARG A 240 -3.23 21.29 -0.83
C ARG A 240 -3.14 19.96 -0.06
N GLU A 241 -4.25 19.21 -0.01
CA GLU A 241 -4.29 17.91 0.67
C GLU A 241 -3.52 16.83 -0.09
N SER A 242 -3.50 16.91 -1.42
CA SER A 242 -2.69 16.04 -2.28
C SER A 242 -1.19 16.25 -2.04
N GLU A 243 -0.75 17.50 -1.92
CA GLU A 243 0.64 17.86 -1.63
C GLU A 243 1.06 17.39 -0.22
N CYS A 244 0.22 17.61 0.79
CA CYS A 244 0.47 17.11 2.15
C CYS A 244 0.58 15.57 2.17
N SER A 245 -0.36 14.89 1.51
CA SER A 245 -0.34 13.43 1.36
C SER A 245 0.91 12.95 0.62
N ARG A 246 1.33 13.66 -0.44
CA ARG A 246 2.55 13.35 -1.20
C ARG A 246 3.78 13.52 -0.33
N ALA A 247 3.86 14.56 0.50
CA ALA A 247 4.97 14.75 1.44
C ALA A 247 5.06 13.60 2.46
N ILE A 248 3.93 13.11 2.98
CA ILE A 248 3.91 11.94 3.89
C ILE A 248 4.38 10.68 3.16
N ILE A 249 3.87 10.43 1.94
CA ILE A 249 4.28 9.29 1.12
C ILE A 249 5.78 9.36 0.81
N ASN A 250 6.32 10.54 0.52
CA ASN A 250 7.74 10.73 0.27
C ASN A 250 8.59 10.42 1.51
N ARG A 251 8.15 10.79 2.72
CA ARG A 251 8.85 10.40 3.96
C ARG A 251 8.90 8.89 4.16
N VAL A 252 7.80 8.19 3.88
CA VAL A 252 7.74 6.72 3.93
C VAL A 252 8.65 6.11 2.85
N TYR A 253 8.69 6.71 1.67
CA TYR A 253 9.61 6.30 0.60
C TYR A 253 11.08 6.44 1.00
N MET A 254 11.48 7.56 1.61
CA MET A 254 12.86 7.74 2.09
C MET A 254 13.24 6.69 3.14
N LYS A 255 12.31 6.31 4.02
CA LYS A 255 12.52 5.19 4.94
C LYS A 255 12.73 3.85 4.22
N ALA A 256 11.99 3.59 3.14
CA ALA A 256 12.19 2.39 2.33
C ALA A 256 13.59 2.37 1.68
N ARG A 257 14.04 3.50 1.12
CA ARG A 257 15.40 3.65 0.57
C ARG A 257 16.47 3.42 1.63
N HIS A 258 16.26 3.95 2.83
CA HIS A 258 17.15 3.71 3.97
C HIS A 258 17.26 2.22 4.32
N PHE A 259 16.13 1.50 4.44
CA PHE A 259 16.16 0.06 4.71
C PHE A 259 16.81 -0.76 3.59
N ALA A 260 16.59 -0.36 2.33
CA ALA A 260 17.24 -1.00 1.17
C ALA A 260 18.76 -0.80 1.20
N SER A 261 19.24 0.42 1.51
CA SER A 261 20.67 0.71 1.69
C SER A 261 21.28 -0.10 2.83
N HIS A 262 20.60 -0.15 3.99
CA HIS A 262 21.00 -0.98 5.12
C HIS A 262 21.14 -2.46 4.76
N TYR A 263 20.16 -3.00 4.02
CA TYR A 263 20.22 -4.37 3.53
C TYR A 263 21.44 -4.61 2.63
N ARG A 264 21.68 -3.72 1.65
CA ARG A 264 22.83 -3.84 0.74
C ARG A 264 24.16 -3.84 1.48
N ILE A 265 24.31 -2.99 2.49
CA ILE A 265 25.53 -2.89 3.29
C ILE A 265 25.71 -4.14 4.15
N ALA A 266 24.67 -4.56 4.87
CA ALA A 266 24.71 -5.77 5.68
C ALA A 266 24.94 -7.04 4.84
N HIS A 267 24.34 -7.12 3.65
CA HIS A 267 24.51 -8.22 2.70
C HIS A 267 25.94 -8.30 2.17
N LYS A 268 26.53 -7.16 1.77
CA LYS A 268 27.94 -7.10 1.37
C LYS A 268 28.88 -7.55 2.49
N ALA A 269 28.64 -7.08 3.72
CA ALA A 269 29.44 -7.48 4.89
C ALA A 269 29.29 -8.98 5.19
N TYR A 270 28.07 -9.51 5.12
CA TYR A 270 27.80 -10.93 5.33
C TYR A 270 28.46 -11.81 4.26
N LEU A 271 28.39 -11.39 2.99
CA LEU A 271 29.06 -12.04 1.87
C LEU A 271 30.59 -12.07 2.05
N ALA A 272 31.19 -10.98 2.54
CA ALA A 272 32.63 -10.92 2.82
C ALA A 272 33.05 -11.90 3.94
N LEU A 273 32.21 -12.10 4.96
CA LEU A 273 32.50 -13.00 6.10
C LEU A 273 32.25 -14.48 5.77
N VAL A 274 31.08 -14.82 5.25
CA VAL A 274 30.67 -16.23 5.02
C VAL A 274 31.09 -16.73 3.65
N GLY A 275 31.13 -15.86 2.64
CA GLY A 275 31.33 -16.25 1.24
C GLY A 275 30.05 -16.82 0.62
N THR A 276 30.14 -17.23 -0.64
CA THR A 276 29.01 -17.76 -1.42
C THR A 276 28.47 -19.06 -0.81
N GLY A 277 27.15 -19.21 -0.71
CA GLY A 277 26.53 -20.42 -0.16
C GLY A 277 25.01 -20.49 -0.36
N ASP A 278 24.37 -21.54 0.17
CA ASP A 278 22.92 -21.76 0.04
C ASP A 278 22.06 -20.62 0.59
N TRP A 279 22.61 -19.85 1.52
CA TRP A 279 21.96 -18.67 2.09
C TRP A 279 21.67 -17.57 1.04
N GLU A 280 22.35 -17.56 -0.12
CA GLU A 280 22.05 -16.63 -1.22
C GLU A 280 20.67 -16.88 -1.83
N LYS A 281 20.14 -18.11 -1.72
CA LYS A 281 18.78 -18.43 -2.18
C LYS A 281 17.74 -17.62 -1.41
N THR A 282 17.97 -17.40 -0.12
CA THR A 282 17.08 -16.65 0.79
C THR A 282 17.42 -15.16 0.85
N LEU A 283 18.70 -14.80 0.91
CA LEU A 283 19.20 -13.43 0.96
C LEU A 283 19.90 -13.07 -0.36
N ARG A 284 19.10 -12.62 -1.34
CA ARG A 284 19.59 -12.23 -2.68
C ARG A 284 20.09 -10.81 -2.71
N VAL A 285 20.87 -10.47 -3.74
CA VAL A 285 21.24 -9.08 -4.02
C VAL A 285 19.98 -8.27 -4.29
N LEU A 286 19.86 -7.11 -3.64
CA LEU A 286 18.70 -6.23 -3.74
C LEU A 286 18.90 -5.16 -4.80
N GLU A 287 18.28 -5.34 -5.97
CA GLU A 287 18.25 -4.34 -7.03
C GLU A 287 17.21 -3.26 -6.76
N ASP A 288 17.35 -2.08 -7.37
CA ASP A 288 16.38 -1.00 -7.23
C ASP A 288 15.00 -1.41 -7.79
N GLY A 289 14.99 -2.21 -8.86
CA GLY A 289 13.78 -2.77 -9.45
C GLY A 289 13.03 -3.75 -8.54
N ASP A 290 13.67 -4.31 -7.50
CA ASP A 290 13.01 -5.23 -6.58
C ASP A 290 12.20 -4.53 -5.48
N VAL A 291 12.51 -3.25 -5.21
CA VAL A 291 11.87 -2.43 -4.17
C VAL A 291 10.49 -1.95 -4.64
N ARG A 292 9.55 -2.89 -4.72
CA ARG A 292 8.18 -2.68 -5.22
C ARG A 292 7.14 -3.13 -4.20
N SER A 293 5.96 -2.51 -4.25
CA SER A 293 4.80 -2.99 -3.48
C SER A 293 4.38 -4.38 -3.96
N TYR A 294 3.78 -5.18 -3.09
CA TYR A 294 3.21 -6.48 -3.46
C TYR A 294 2.07 -6.37 -4.49
N LYS A 295 1.45 -5.19 -4.64
CA LYS A 295 0.39 -4.95 -5.63
C LYS A 295 0.89 -4.39 -6.97
N ASP A 296 2.12 -3.90 -7.01
CA ASP A 296 2.63 -3.21 -8.20
C ASP A 296 3.16 -4.27 -9.18
N PRO A 297 2.67 -4.31 -10.44
CA PRO A 297 3.24 -5.21 -11.44
C PRO A 297 4.69 -4.82 -11.73
N ALA A 298 5.47 -5.78 -12.26
CA ALA A 298 6.80 -5.47 -12.76
C ALA A 298 6.71 -4.35 -13.82
N LEU A 299 7.63 -3.38 -13.75
CA LEU A 299 7.73 -2.33 -14.78
C LEU A 299 7.98 -3.02 -16.12
N VAL A 300 6.99 -2.97 -17.01
CA VAL A 300 7.19 -3.32 -18.41
C VAL A 300 8.21 -2.32 -18.94
N LYS A 301 9.39 -2.78 -19.35
CA LYS A 301 10.37 -1.93 -20.02
C LYS A 301 9.69 -1.32 -21.24
N LYS A 302 9.47 0.00 -21.25
CA LYS A 302 8.96 0.71 -22.43
C LYS A 302 10.02 0.51 -23.51
N GLY A 303 9.72 -0.32 -24.51
CA GLY A 303 10.61 -0.47 -25.66
C GLY A 303 10.81 0.89 -26.34
N PRO A 304 11.84 1.05 -27.18
CA PRO A 304 11.93 2.24 -28.03
C PRO A 304 10.65 2.28 -28.85
N GLY A 305 9.76 3.23 -28.52
CA GLY A 305 8.47 3.35 -29.18
C GLY A 305 8.68 3.39 -30.68
N ARG A 306 7.79 2.75 -31.44
CA ARG A 306 7.80 2.89 -32.89
C ARG A 306 7.59 4.37 -33.18
N LYS A 307 8.58 5.02 -33.81
CA LYS A 307 8.55 6.45 -34.14
C LYS A 307 7.45 6.67 -35.19
N GLY A 308 6.23 6.90 -34.70
CA GLY A 308 5.05 7.23 -35.48
C GLY A 308 5.04 8.72 -35.82
N THR A 309 4.53 9.02 -37.01
CA THR A 309 4.44 10.33 -37.65
C THR A 309 3.70 11.34 -36.76
N ALA A 310 4.22 12.56 -36.76
CA ALA A 310 3.82 13.67 -35.91
C ALA A 310 2.36 14.10 -36.11
N GLU A 311 1.49 13.79 -35.15
CA GLU A 311 0.28 14.56 -34.83
C GLU A 311 0.00 14.38 -33.34
N ASN A 312 0.47 15.34 -32.53
CA ASN A 312 0.01 15.78 -31.19
C ASN A 312 1.18 16.45 -30.45
N ASP A 313 1.46 17.72 -30.80
CA ASP A 313 2.44 18.60 -30.13
C ASP A 313 1.85 19.21 -28.83
N ASP A 314 1.30 18.37 -27.95
CA ASP A 314 0.94 18.76 -26.58
C ASP A 314 1.36 17.66 -25.58
N GLU A 315 2.51 17.02 -25.81
CA GLU A 315 3.21 16.34 -24.72
C GLU A 315 4.07 17.38 -24.01
N GLU A 316 3.53 17.98 -22.94
CA GLU A 316 4.33 18.66 -21.95
C GLU A 316 5.45 17.70 -21.54
N GLU A 317 6.68 18.00 -21.96
CA GLU A 317 7.90 17.43 -21.41
C GLU A 317 7.88 17.69 -19.90
N ILE A 318 7.30 16.75 -19.15
CA ILE A 318 7.51 16.65 -17.71
C ILE A 318 9.01 16.40 -17.59
N SER A 319 9.74 17.49 -17.36
CA SER A 319 11.14 17.54 -16.97
C SER A 319 11.46 16.31 -16.13
N SER A 320 12.06 15.33 -16.78
CA SER A 320 12.66 14.20 -16.12
C SER A 320 13.83 14.78 -15.33
N HIS A 321 13.55 15.15 -14.09
CA HIS A 321 14.58 15.24 -13.07
C HIS A 321 15.14 13.83 -12.90
N MET A 322 16.06 13.48 -13.80
CA MET A 322 16.93 12.32 -13.76
C MET A 322 17.81 12.47 -12.53
N ASP A 323 17.30 12.05 -11.39
CA ASP A 323 18.14 11.74 -10.24
C ASP A 323 18.73 10.35 -10.51
N GLN A 324 19.94 10.37 -11.09
CA GLN A 324 20.72 9.19 -11.43
C GLN A 324 20.90 8.32 -10.16
N GLY A 325 20.26 7.15 -10.15
CA GLY A 325 20.33 6.19 -9.03
C GLY A 325 19.13 6.16 -8.08
N GLY A 326 17.97 6.67 -8.50
CA GLY A 326 16.73 6.58 -7.74
C GLY A 326 15.95 5.29 -7.97
N ILE A 327 15.48 4.65 -6.89
CA ILE A 327 14.46 3.60 -6.95
C ILE A 327 13.24 4.18 -7.69
N GLU A 328 13.01 3.73 -8.93
CA GLU A 328 11.87 4.15 -9.74
C GLU A 328 10.58 3.60 -9.12
N LEU A 329 9.92 4.42 -8.31
CA LEU A 329 8.59 4.12 -7.80
C LEU A 329 7.57 5.04 -8.46
N ILE A 330 6.77 4.40 -9.31
CA ILE A 330 5.62 4.89 -10.07
C ILE A 330 4.97 6.13 -9.43
N ALA A 331 4.93 7.21 -10.22
CA ALA A 331 4.17 8.41 -9.90
C ALA A 331 2.67 8.07 -9.85
N PRO A 332 1.91 8.71 -8.94
CA PRO A 332 0.53 8.35 -8.65
C PRO A 332 -0.42 9.00 -9.65
N ASP A 333 -0.17 8.88 -10.95
CA ASP A 333 -1.16 9.31 -11.92
C ASP A 333 -2.19 8.20 -12.13
N ARG A 334 -3.44 8.59 -11.90
CA ARG A 334 -4.65 7.78 -12.08
C ARG A 334 -4.78 7.30 -13.53
N ASN A 335 -4.21 8.04 -14.49
CA ASN A 335 -4.29 7.73 -15.91
C ASN A 335 -3.19 6.77 -16.39
N GLU A 336 -1.98 6.81 -15.83
CA GLU A 336 -0.93 5.85 -16.23
C GLU A 336 -1.19 4.40 -15.78
N TRP A 337 -2.03 4.19 -14.77
CA TRP A 337 -2.45 2.84 -14.39
C TRP A 337 -3.35 2.21 -15.46
N ALA A 338 -4.27 2.99 -16.02
CA ALA A 338 -5.16 2.57 -17.10
C ALA A 338 -4.42 2.34 -18.44
N HIS A 339 -3.41 3.16 -18.75
CA HIS A 339 -2.61 3.01 -19.98
C HIS A 339 -1.56 1.88 -19.91
N ARG A 340 -1.18 1.41 -18.71
CA ARG A 340 -0.26 0.26 -18.56
C ARG A 340 -0.94 -1.11 -18.60
N THR A 341 -2.27 -1.14 -18.48
CA THR A 341 -3.10 -2.36 -18.63
C THR A 341 -3.68 -2.53 -20.03
N VAL A 342 -3.20 -1.77 -21.03
CA VAL A 342 -3.65 -1.87 -22.44
C VAL A 342 -3.45 -3.28 -23.01
N HIS A 343 -2.61 -4.11 -22.40
CA HIS A 343 -2.65 -5.55 -22.59
C HIS A 343 -3.39 -6.19 -21.42
N GLY A 344 -4.68 -6.49 -21.63
CA GLY A 344 -5.60 -7.14 -20.70
C GLY A 344 -5.04 -8.43 -20.11
N THR A 345 -4.20 -8.27 -19.09
CA THR A 345 -3.57 -9.34 -18.34
C THR A 345 -4.22 -9.31 -16.97
N GLY A 346 -5.13 -10.26 -16.73
CA GLY A 346 -5.77 -10.45 -15.44
C GLY A 346 -4.75 -10.61 -14.32
N GLU A 347 -5.23 -10.51 -13.08
CA GLU A 347 -4.37 -10.52 -11.87
C GLU A 347 -3.44 -11.74 -11.77
N THR A 348 -3.78 -12.82 -12.48
CA THR A 348 -3.04 -14.08 -12.57
C THR A 348 -1.64 -13.98 -13.21
N ARG A 349 -1.27 -12.86 -13.84
CA ARG A 349 0.06 -12.67 -14.48
C ARG A 349 0.98 -11.67 -13.75
N LYS A 350 0.61 -11.19 -12.56
CA LYS A 350 1.45 -10.27 -11.77
C LYS A 350 2.69 -11.01 -11.24
N GLN A 351 3.89 -10.59 -11.63
CA GLN A 351 5.14 -11.09 -11.04
C GLN A 351 5.51 -10.27 -9.79
N HIS A 352 5.53 -10.91 -8.63
CA HIS A 352 5.98 -10.29 -7.37
C HIS A 352 7.51 -10.28 -7.29
N SER A 353 8.09 -9.24 -6.66
CA SER A 353 9.54 -9.24 -6.41
C SER A 353 9.94 -10.33 -5.41
N TRP A 354 11.18 -10.80 -5.52
CA TRP A 354 11.69 -11.88 -4.66
C TRP A 354 11.64 -11.51 -3.18
N ILE A 355 11.66 -10.22 -2.84
CA ILE A 355 11.50 -9.73 -1.47
C ILE A 355 10.18 -10.25 -0.87
N TRP A 356 9.15 -10.50 -1.66
CA TRP A 356 7.86 -11.02 -1.18
C TRP A 356 7.76 -12.55 -1.19
N THR A 357 8.61 -13.24 -1.95
CA THR A 357 8.58 -14.70 -2.09
C THR A 357 9.69 -15.41 -1.28
N ALA A 358 10.83 -14.74 -1.07
CA ALA A 358 11.94 -15.24 -0.27
C ALA A 358 11.63 -15.11 1.23
N GLY A 359 10.96 -16.14 1.75
CA GLY A 359 10.64 -16.25 3.17
C GLY A 359 10.24 -17.66 3.60
N GLY A 360 10.42 -18.67 2.75
CA GLY A 360 10.14 -20.08 3.05
C GLY A 360 8.67 -20.45 3.27
N SER A 361 7.79 -19.49 3.56
CA SER A 361 6.44 -19.82 4.04
C SER A 361 5.37 -19.93 2.95
N ILE A 362 5.71 -19.72 1.68
CA ILE A 362 4.79 -19.99 0.56
C ILE A 362 5.57 -20.78 -0.49
N ASN A 363 5.78 -22.07 -0.23
CA ASN A 363 6.16 -23.01 -1.27
C ASN A 363 4.92 -23.27 -2.14
N VAL A 364 4.72 -22.46 -3.18
CA VAL A 364 3.68 -22.69 -4.19
C VAL A 364 3.95 -23.98 -5.00
N GLY A 365 5.19 -24.51 -4.92
CA GLY A 365 5.63 -25.69 -5.67
C GLY A 365 5.28 -27.04 -5.06
N ASP A 366 4.92 -27.10 -3.76
CA ASP A 366 4.45 -28.32 -3.10
C ASP A 366 2.99 -28.10 -2.73
N GLY A 367 2.08 -28.77 -3.45
CA GLY A 367 0.66 -28.61 -3.22
C GLY A 367 0.32 -28.97 -1.78
N ALA A 368 -0.22 -28.00 -1.02
CA ALA A 368 -0.96 -28.10 0.25
C ALA A 368 -0.49 -29.04 1.39
N GLU A 369 0.52 -29.89 1.21
CA GLU A 369 0.87 -31.01 2.10
C GLU A 369 2.12 -30.74 2.96
N GLY A 370 2.83 -29.62 2.75
CA GLY A 370 4.01 -29.24 3.53
C GLY A 370 3.67 -28.66 4.91
N GLU A 371 4.48 -29.01 5.93
CA GLU A 371 4.40 -28.55 7.33
C GLU A 371 4.55 -27.02 7.55
N ASP A 372 4.79 -26.24 6.48
CA ASP A 372 5.10 -24.79 6.51
C ASP A 372 3.89 -23.87 6.22
N ASN A 373 2.65 -24.34 6.41
CA ASN A 373 1.41 -23.59 6.14
C ASN A 373 0.99 -22.58 7.23
N GLN A 374 1.90 -22.14 8.11
CA GLN A 374 1.58 -21.29 9.26
C GLN A 374 0.98 -19.94 8.87
N ILE A 375 1.42 -19.34 7.75
CA ILE A 375 0.82 -18.11 7.22
C ILE A 375 -0.63 -18.35 6.80
N LEU A 376 -0.88 -19.38 5.99
CA LEU A 376 -2.22 -19.71 5.49
C LEU A 376 -3.19 -20.03 6.63
N CYS A 377 -2.72 -20.81 7.61
CA CYS A 377 -3.46 -21.07 8.84
C CYS A 377 -3.81 -19.76 9.57
N SER A 378 -2.84 -18.85 9.75
CA SER A 378 -3.10 -17.58 10.44
C SER A 378 -4.08 -16.65 9.70
N GLU A 379 -4.04 -16.61 8.36
CA GLU A 379 -4.95 -15.82 7.54
C GLU A 379 -6.36 -16.44 7.56
N TRP A 380 -6.46 -17.77 7.49
CA TRP A 380 -7.72 -18.48 7.67
C TRP A 380 -8.32 -18.20 9.06
N CYS A 381 -7.52 -18.29 10.14
CA CYS A 381 -7.94 -17.97 11.50
C CYS A 381 -8.46 -16.52 11.60
N ARG A 382 -7.78 -15.55 10.99
CA ARG A 382 -8.21 -14.14 10.96
C ARG A 382 -9.52 -13.96 10.21
N SER A 383 -9.67 -14.61 9.06
CA SER A 383 -10.92 -14.58 8.29
C SER A 383 -12.08 -15.14 9.13
N ARG A 384 -11.87 -16.27 9.82
CA ARG A 384 -12.87 -16.87 10.72
C ARG A 384 -13.25 -15.92 11.86
N ALA A 385 -12.26 -15.25 12.46
CA ALA A 385 -12.52 -14.26 13.52
C ALA A 385 -13.26 -13.01 13.02
N GLN A 386 -12.99 -12.57 11.77
CA GLN A 386 -13.72 -11.48 11.13
C GLN A 386 -15.18 -11.85 10.88
N VAL A 387 -15.45 -13.06 10.41
CA VAL A 387 -16.83 -13.57 10.24
C VAL A 387 -17.56 -13.60 11.57
N LYS A 388 -16.97 -14.21 12.61
CA LYS A 388 -17.59 -14.25 13.94
C LYS A 388 -17.91 -12.87 14.49
N ARG A 389 -16.99 -11.91 14.35
CA ARG A 389 -17.23 -10.53 14.77
C ARG A 389 -18.37 -9.88 13.97
N ALA A 390 -18.38 -10.07 12.65
CA ALA A 390 -19.45 -9.51 11.81
C ALA A 390 -20.82 -10.14 12.11
N GLU A 391 -20.85 -11.42 12.47
CA GLU A 391 -22.05 -12.11 12.95
C GLU A 391 -22.50 -11.60 14.31
N GLU A 392 -21.57 -11.37 15.25
CA GLU A 392 -21.87 -10.76 16.54
C GLU A 392 -22.38 -9.32 16.39
N GLU A 393 -21.80 -8.51 15.50
CA GLU A 393 -22.24 -7.15 15.22
C GLU A 393 -23.61 -7.13 14.52
N GLY A 394 -23.84 -8.02 13.55
CA GLY A 394 -25.13 -8.19 12.88
C GLY A 394 -26.23 -8.72 13.80
N ALA A 395 -25.89 -9.63 14.73
CA ALA A 395 -26.81 -10.17 15.73
C ALA A 395 -27.03 -9.22 16.91
N GLY A 396 -26.01 -8.46 17.32
CA GLY A 396 -26.11 -7.42 18.35
C GLY A 396 -26.93 -6.21 17.87
N LEU A 397 -26.97 -5.97 16.56
CA LEU A 397 -27.86 -5.03 15.90
C LEU A 397 -29.18 -5.66 15.43
N SER A 398 -29.42 -6.95 15.73
CA SER A 398 -30.75 -7.54 15.62
C SER A 398 -31.63 -6.89 16.68
N LEU A 399 -32.19 -5.76 16.27
CA LEU A 399 -33.41 -5.19 16.79
C LEU A 399 -34.37 -6.34 17.14
N PRO A 400 -34.91 -6.40 18.38
CA PRO A 400 -35.87 -7.44 18.75
C PRO A 400 -36.94 -7.52 17.67
N LYS A 401 -37.36 -8.73 17.26
CA LYS A 401 -38.27 -8.95 16.11
C LYS A 401 -39.39 -7.90 15.95
N ALA A 402 -39.97 -7.45 17.05
CA ALA A 402 -40.95 -6.36 17.12
C ALA A 402 -40.50 -5.03 16.45
N THR A 403 -39.25 -4.60 16.65
CA THR A 403 -38.68 -3.38 16.03
C THR A 403 -38.31 -3.55 14.56
N LEU A 404 -38.11 -4.79 14.09
CA LEU A 404 -37.94 -5.09 12.66
C LEU A 404 -39.30 -5.05 11.95
N GLU A 405 -40.34 -5.58 12.58
CA GLU A 405 -41.73 -5.50 12.10
C GLU A 405 -42.19 -4.03 11.99
N GLU A 406 -41.98 -3.23 13.05
CA GLU A 406 -42.29 -1.79 13.05
C GLU A 406 -41.49 -1.02 11.99
N GLY A 407 -40.24 -1.42 11.74
CA GLY A 407 -39.41 -0.85 10.66
C GLY A 407 -39.87 -1.25 9.25
N MET A 408 -40.37 -2.47 9.08
CA MET A 408 -40.94 -2.94 7.80
C MET A 408 -42.28 -2.26 7.52
N ASP A 409 -43.12 -2.06 8.53
CA ASP A 409 -44.38 -1.32 8.42
C ASP A 409 -44.14 0.15 8.09
N ALA A 410 -43.17 0.79 8.73
CA ALA A 410 -42.76 2.15 8.42
C ALA A 410 -42.19 2.28 7.00
N TYR A 411 -41.39 1.31 6.54
CA TYR A 411 -40.88 1.27 5.17
C TYR A 411 -42.00 1.06 4.15
N ALA A 412 -42.95 0.16 4.42
CA ALA A 412 -44.11 -0.07 3.56
C ALA A 412 -44.97 1.19 3.44
N SER A 413 -45.22 1.89 4.55
CA SER A 413 -45.96 3.16 4.60
C SER A 413 -45.24 4.27 3.82
N MET A 414 -43.91 4.35 3.95
CA MET A 414 -43.10 5.31 3.19
C MET A 414 -43.11 5.00 1.69
N GLN A 415 -43.06 3.72 1.31
CA GLN A 415 -43.12 3.30 -0.09
C GLN A 415 -44.50 3.56 -0.69
N GLU A 416 -45.58 3.35 0.05
CA GLU A 416 -46.94 3.72 -0.34
C GLU A 416 -47.03 5.23 -0.60
N ALA A 417 -46.52 6.07 0.30
CA ALA A 417 -46.51 7.51 0.12
C ALA A 417 -45.72 7.97 -1.12
N ILE A 418 -44.62 7.28 -1.46
CA ILE A 418 -43.84 7.53 -2.68
C ILE A 418 -44.65 7.15 -3.93
N GLN A 419 -45.32 5.99 -3.93
CA GLN A 419 -46.15 5.53 -5.04
C GLN A 419 -47.37 6.43 -5.25
N LEU A 420 -47.99 6.91 -4.18
CA LEU A 420 -49.09 7.88 -4.25
C LEU A 420 -48.62 9.21 -4.82
N ARG A 421 -47.46 9.73 -4.38
CA ARG A 421 -46.86 10.92 -4.98
C ARG A 421 -46.56 10.74 -6.46
N LEU A 422 -46.03 9.58 -6.86
CA LEU A 422 -45.79 9.25 -8.27
C LEU A 422 -47.10 9.24 -9.05
N CYS A 423 -48.14 8.63 -8.50
CA CYS A 423 -49.48 8.63 -9.09
C CYS A 423 -50.02 10.06 -9.27
N ASP A 424 -49.93 10.91 -8.25
CA ASP A 424 -50.36 12.31 -8.31
C ASP A 424 -49.56 13.11 -9.35
N THR A 425 -48.24 12.87 -9.44
CA THR A 425 -47.41 13.52 -10.46
C THR A 425 -47.80 13.08 -11.86
N PHE A 426 -48.00 11.77 -12.11
CA PHE A 426 -48.44 11.28 -13.42
C PHE A 426 -49.85 11.79 -13.77
N HIS A 427 -50.76 11.84 -12.80
CA HIS A 427 -52.10 12.39 -12.99
C HIS A 427 -52.04 13.87 -13.36
N SER A 428 -51.16 14.64 -12.74
CA SER A 428 -50.94 16.05 -13.09
C SER A 428 -50.29 16.24 -14.45
N GLU A 429 -49.38 15.35 -14.85
CA GLU A 429 -48.71 15.41 -16.16
C GLU A 429 -49.64 14.98 -17.30
N TRP A 430 -50.51 14.00 -17.07
CA TRP A 430 -51.47 13.52 -18.06
C TRP A 430 -52.73 14.39 -18.17
N LYS A 431 -53.09 15.15 -17.13
CA LYS A 431 -54.19 16.13 -17.21
C LYS A 431 -53.84 17.41 -17.95
N LYS A 432 -52.57 17.84 -17.91
CA LYS A 432 -52.09 19.04 -18.64
C LYS A 432 -52.49 19.06 -20.13
N PRO A 433 -52.22 18.01 -20.93
CA PRO A 433 -52.62 18.02 -22.33
C PRO A 433 -54.15 18.03 -22.55
N LEU A 434 -54.95 17.52 -21.61
CA LEU A 434 -56.41 17.58 -21.68
C LEU A 434 -56.95 18.99 -21.37
N GLU A 435 -56.32 19.69 -20.43
CA GLU A 435 -56.68 21.07 -20.07
C GLU A 435 -56.23 22.07 -21.16
N ASP A 436 -55.11 21.78 -21.83
CA ASP A 436 -54.62 22.57 -22.97
C ASP A 436 -55.51 22.42 -24.22
N GLU A 437 -56.11 21.25 -24.47
CA GLU A 437 -57.11 21.06 -25.54
C GLU A 437 -58.43 21.78 -25.27
N VAL A 438 -58.87 21.83 -24.00
CA VAL A 438 -60.10 22.55 -23.62
C VAL A 438 -59.90 24.07 -23.74
N LYS A 439 -58.75 24.59 -23.31
CA LYS A 439 -58.39 26.00 -23.52
C LYS A 439 -58.25 26.37 -24.98
N GLY A 440 -57.63 25.50 -25.79
CA GLY A 440 -57.52 25.72 -27.23
C GLY A 440 -58.87 25.81 -27.95
N ARG A 441 -59.94 25.20 -27.42
CA ARG A 441 -61.31 25.36 -27.91
C ARG A 441 -61.97 26.66 -27.44
N GLU A 442 -61.81 27.00 -26.16
CA GLU A 442 -62.36 28.26 -25.61
C GLU A 442 -61.72 29.49 -26.27
N ASP A 443 -60.41 29.45 -26.55
CA ASP A 443 -59.71 30.53 -27.26
C ASP A 443 -60.15 30.65 -28.73
N GLN A 444 -60.52 29.54 -29.39
CA GLN A 444 -61.08 29.55 -30.76
C GLN A 444 -62.49 30.12 -30.83
N ASP A 445 -63.32 29.86 -29.81
CA ASP A 445 -64.67 30.40 -29.73
C ASP A 445 -64.66 31.92 -29.42
N GLU A 446 -63.70 32.41 -28.62
CA GLU A 446 -63.52 33.86 -28.38
C GLU A 446 -62.92 34.62 -29.58
N GLU A 447 -62.07 33.97 -30.38
CA GLU A 447 -61.49 34.57 -31.59
C GLU A 447 -62.53 34.65 -32.73
N ALA A 448 -63.44 33.66 -32.84
CA ALA A 448 -64.58 33.70 -33.75
C ALA A 448 -65.61 34.81 -33.40
N GLU A 449 -65.83 35.12 -32.12
CA GLU A 449 -66.67 36.26 -31.70
C GLU A 449 -66.02 37.62 -32.01
N LYS A 450 -64.68 37.71 -32.00
CA LYS A 450 -63.97 38.94 -32.39
C LYS A 450 -63.96 39.18 -33.90
N GLU A 451 -63.76 38.14 -34.72
CA GLU A 451 -63.82 38.28 -36.18
C GLU A 451 -65.25 38.58 -36.67
N GLY A 452 -66.29 38.10 -35.97
CA GLY A 452 -67.69 38.45 -36.25
C GLY A 452 -68.04 39.94 -36.01
N LEU A 453 -67.28 40.65 -35.17
CA LEU A 453 -67.47 42.08 -34.88
C LEU A 453 -66.64 43.00 -35.78
N GLU A 454 -65.54 42.52 -36.37
CA GLU A 454 -64.74 43.30 -37.33
C GLU A 454 -65.28 43.17 -38.78
N GLY A 455 -66.07 42.14 -39.09
CA GLY A 455 -66.75 41.99 -40.39
C GLY A 455 -67.94 42.94 -40.64
N GLU A 456 -68.55 43.53 -39.60
CA GLU A 456 -69.70 44.45 -39.76
C GLU A 456 -69.29 45.91 -40.09
N VAL A 457 -68.00 46.24 -40.13
CA VAL A 457 -67.53 47.64 -40.34
C VAL A 457 -66.98 47.90 -41.75
N GLU A 458 -66.68 46.87 -42.55
CA GLU A 458 -66.12 47.04 -43.90
C GLU A 458 -67.11 46.80 -45.08
N GLU A 459 -68.37 46.42 -44.84
CA GLU A 459 -69.35 46.15 -45.91
C GLU A 459 -70.45 47.22 -46.04
N ALA A 460 -70.11 48.50 -45.85
CA ALA A 460 -70.94 49.64 -46.21
C ALA A 460 -70.21 50.54 -47.23
N GLY A 461 -69.76 49.94 -48.33
CA GLY A 461 -68.82 50.62 -49.20
C GLY A 461 -68.63 50.12 -50.63
N ARG A 462 -69.54 49.36 -51.25
CA ARG A 462 -69.59 49.28 -52.74
C ARG A 462 -70.85 48.64 -53.29
N LEU A 463 -71.65 49.47 -53.96
CA LEU A 463 -72.73 49.08 -54.86
C LEU A 463 -72.16 48.62 -56.22
N GLY A 464 -72.73 47.55 -56.78
CA GLY A 464 -73.11 47.57 -58.19
C GLY A 464 -72.84 46.33 -59.05
N VAL A 465 -73.95 45.74 -59.51
CA VAL A 465 -74.20 45.10 -60.83
C VAL A 465 -73.74 43.63 -60.96
N GLN A 466 -74.60 42.60 -60.87
CA GLN A 466 -75.68 42.08 -61.77
C GLN A 466 -75.22 40.89 -62.65
N ASP A 467 -76.14 39.92 -62.79
CA ASP A 467 -76.26 38.82 -63.79
C ASP A 467 -75.57 37.49 -63.44
N MET A 468 -76.29 36.38 -63.19
CA MET A 468 -77.16 35.51 -64.04
C MET A 468 -76.38 34.42 -64.81
N GLU A 469 -76.80 33.17 -64.56
CA GLU A 469 -76.78 31.95 -65.42
C GLU A 469 -75.58 30.97 -65.48
N GLY A 470 -75.94 29.69 -65.64
CA GLY A 470 -75.14 28.49 -66.01
C GLY A 470 -74.88 27.56 -64.81
N HIS A 471 -75.46 26.37 -64.60
CA HIS A 471 -75.76 25.17 -65.43
C HIS A 471 -74.54 24.49 -66.07
N ASP A 472 -74.59 23.15 -66.00
CA ASP A 472 -73.70 22.07 -66.50
C ASP A 472 -72.49 21.74 -65.58
N ASP A 473 -72.52 20.61 -64.86
CA ASP A 473 -72.26 19.21 -65.26
C ASP A 473 -70.77 18.94 -65.45
N GLU A 474 -70.17 18.08 -64.61
CA GLU A 474 -69.38 16.91 -65.05
C GLU A 474 -68.89 16.04 -63.87
N LEU A 475 -68.94 14.74 -64.16
CA LEU A 475 -68.53 13.58 -63.36
C LEU A 475 -67.01 13.35 -63.46
N GLU A 476 -66.45 12.62 -62.49
CA GLU A 476 -65.35 11.63 -62.55
C GLU A 476 -64.83 11.47 -61.09
N GLU A 477 -65.11 10.39 -60.35
CA GLU A 477 -64.58 9.02 -60.44
C GLU A 477 -63.05 8.88 -60.51
N GLU A 478 -62.56 7.81 -59.85
CA GLU A 478 -61.16 7.34 -59.64
C GLU A 478 -60.48 7.93 -58.37
N GLU A 479 -60.40 7.22 -57.22
CA GLU A 479 -59.69 5.96 -56.94
C GLU A 479 -58.26 5.90 -57.49
N ASP A 480 -57.25 6.13 -56.65
CA ASP A 480 -56.17 5.16 -56.34
C ASP A 480 -55.27 5.74 -55.23
N GLN A 481 -55.01 5.02 -54.13
CA GLN A 481 -53.82 4.16 -53.90
C GLN A 481 -52.50 4.88 -54.24
N GLY A 482 -51.47 4.92 -53.41
CA GLY A 482 -51.10 4.18 -52.22
C GLY A 482 -49.59 4.37 -52.02
N GLU A 483 -49.08 3.93 -50.86
CA GLU A 483 -47.69 3.48 -50.60
C GLU A 483 -46.57 4.55 -50.78
N ASP A 484 -45.61 4.75 -49.89
CA ASP A 484 -44.93 3.93 -48.88
C ASP A 484 -44.31 4.87 -47.82
#